data_AF-A0A662UAK7-F1
#
_entry.id   AF-A0A662UAK7-F1
#
_cell.length_a   1.000
_cell.length_b   1.000
_cell.length_c   1.000
_cell.angle_alpha   90.00
_cell.angle_beta   90.00
_cell.angle_gamma   90.00
#
_symmetry.space_group_name_H-M   'P 1'
#
loop_
_entity.id
_entity.type
_entity.pdbx_description
1 polymer ?
#
loop_
_entity_poly.entity_id
_entity_poly.type
_entity_poly.pdbx_seq_one_letter_code
_entity_poly.pdbx_strand_id
1 'polypeptide(L)'
;MVRLRKLYEDEDVVVFKAPTDEELERLVVETIKEKGRPLSWKELRQIFSGIAGEDRLRKVLIKLIERDQLIELPDGTFGLPGMEVNYVPSKSAKRVRPLVPTKFRRRWGTLASKLRKSGKPLGEALKEFEEEKLGHVVRVYKRYRSESESEEGLPEELSEEFYG
;
A
#
# COMPACT_ATOMS: atom_id res chain seq x y z
N MET A 1 18.44 5.09 13.53
CA MET A 1 19.73 5.62 13.03
C MET A 1 20.40 4.52 12.23
N VAL A 2 20.75 4.73 10.95
CA VAL A 2 21.25 3.66 10.07
C VAL A 2 22.62 3.18 10.57
N ARG A 3 22.71 1.94 11.07
CA ARG A 3 23.95 1.39 11.64
C ARG A 3 24.74 0.63 10.58
N LEU A 4 25.76 1.27 10.01
CA LEU A 4 26.70 0.62 9.08
C LEU A 4 27.94 0.10 9.83
N ARG A 5 28.55 -0.97 9.31
CA ARG A 5 29.80 -1.51 9.87
C ARG A 5 30.96 -0.56 9.58
N LYS A 6 31.55 -0.02 10.65
CA LYS A 6 32.71 0.87 10.64
C LYS A 6 33.97 0.08 10.27
N LEU A 7 34.71 0.54 9.26
CA LEU A 7 35.93 -0.10 8.76
C LEU A 7 37.20 0.63 9.22
N TYR A 8 37.13 1.96 9.32
CA TYR A 8 38.24 2.81 9.68
C TYR A 8 37.72 4.08 10.35
N GLU A 9 38.45 4.59 11.34
CA GLU A 9 38.23 5.89 11.98
C GLU A 9 39.57 6.53 12.29
N ASP A 10 39.69 7.79 11.92
CA ASP A 10 40.79 8.69 12.22
C ASP A 10 40.21 10.03 12.72
N GLU A 11 41.06 10.99 13.06
CA GLU A 11 40.64 12.31 13.58
C GLU A 11 39.67 13.05 12.63
N ASP A 12 39.81 12.86 11.31
CA ASP A 12 39.04 13.58 10.29
C ASP A 12 38.07 12.71 9.46
N VAL A 13 38.23 11.38 9.46
CA VAL A 13 37.51 10.50 8.51
C VAL A 13 37.01 9.23 9.18
N VAL A 14 35.72 8.93 8.97
CA VAL A 14 35.13 7.63 9.28
C VAL A 14 34.73 6.92 7.99
N VAL A 15 35.29 5.74 7.76
CA VAL A 15 34.95 4.89 6.60
C VAL A 15 34.02 3.78 7.04
N PHE A 16 32.90 3.66 6.34
CA PHE A 16 31.94 2.58 6.52
C PHE A 16 31.98 1.61 5.34
N LYS A 17 31.71 0.34 5.62
CA LYS A 17 31.42 -0.63 4.57
C LYS A 17 30.07 -0.28 3.95
N ALA A 18 30.01 -0.15 2.63
CA ALA A 18 28.74 -0.03 1.92
C ALA A 18 27.88 -1.27 2.20
N PRO A 19 26.57 -1.10 2.46
CA PRO A 19 25.70 -2.23 2.75
C PRO A 19 25.51 -3.09 1.49
N THR A 20 25.38 -4.39 1.70
CA THR A 20 24.83 -5.36 0.73
C THR A 20 23.36 -5.04 0.43
N ASP A 21 22.79 -5.68 -0.59
CA ASP A 21 21.37 -5.47 -0.92
C ASP A 21 20.46 -5.97 0.21
N GLU A 22 20.81 -7.10 0.83
CA GLU A 22 20.07 -7.68 1.96
C GLU A 22 20.16 -6.79 3.22
N GLU A 23 21.31 -6.19 3.48
CA GLU A 23 21.46 -5.21 4.57
C GLU A 23 20.65 -3.94 4.27
N LEU A 24 20.69 -3.44 3.04
CA LEU A 24 19.92 -2.27 2.63
C LEU A 24 18.40 -2.50 2.78
N GLU A 25 17.91 -3.69 2.40
CA GLU A 25 16.52 -4.11 2.63
C GLU A 25 16.12 -3.98 4.11
N ARG A 26 16.94 -4.53 5.02
CA ARG A 26 16.70 -4.44 6.47
C ARG A 26 16.70 -3.00 6.96
N LEU A 27 17.69 -2.21 6.54
CA LEU A 27 17.81 -0.82 6.94
C LEU A 27 16.61 0.03 6.51
N VAL A 28 16.05 -0.22 5.31
CA VAL A 28 14.83 0.47 4.85
C VAL A 28 13.65 0.16 5.77
N VAL A 29 13.41 -1.12 6.07
CA VAL A 29 12.31 -1.56 6.95
C VAL A 29 12.47 -0.99 8.36
N GLU A 30 13.67 -1.07 8.93
CA GLU A 30 13.99 -0.51 10.25
C GLU A 30 13.79 1.01 10.28
N THR A 31 14.23 1.71 9.22
CA THR A 31 14.07 3.16 9.13
C THR A 31 12.59 3.57 9.15
N ILE A 32 11.73 2.91 8.37
CA ILE A 32 10.30 3.20 8.34
C ILE A 32 9.67 2.86 9.71
N LYS A 33 10.08 1.73 10.31
CA LYS A 33 9.63 1.31 11.65
C LYS A 33 10.00 2.34 12.73
N GLU A 34 11.25 2.79 12.77
CA GLU A 34 11.74 3.79 13.71
C GLU A 34 11.06 5.15 13.53
N LYS A 35 10.76 5.53 12.29
CA LYS A 35 9.99 6.76 12.00
C LYS A 35 8.54 6.66 12.43
N GLY A 36 7.99 5.45 12.55
CA GLY A 36 6.61 5.20 12.96
C GLY A 36 5.56 5.71 11.97
N ARG A 37 5.97 6.11 10.75
CA ARG A 37 5.09 6.63 9.71
C ARG A 37 5.58 6.26 8.31
N PRO A 38 4.68 6.23 7.31
CA PRO A 38 5.08 6.12 5.92
C PRO A 38 6.00 7.26 5.46
N LEU A 39 6.91 6.94 4.56
CA LEU A 39 7.92 7.85 4.03
C LEU A 39 7.77 8.01 2.52
N SER A 40 7.92 9.23 2.02
CA SER A 40 7.95 9.49 0.57
C SER A 40 9.27 9.04 -0.07
N TRP A 41 9.26 8.87 -1.40
CA TRP A 41 10.48 8.63 -2.18
C TRP A 41 11.56 9.70 -1.93
N LYS A 42 11.16 10.97 -1.78
CA LYS A 42 12.09 12.07 -1.52
C LYS A 42 12.77 11.90 -0.16
N GLU A 43 12.01 11.57 0.88
CA GLU A 43 12.54 11.34 2.23
C GLU A 43 13.47 10.13 2.27
N LEU A 44 13.07 9.01 1.65
CA LEU A 44 13.92 7.82 1.57
C LEU A 44 15.22 8.13 0.85
N ARG A 45 15.18 8.82 -0.30
CA ARG A 45 16.41 9.23 -1.00
C ARG A 45 17.31 10.12 -0.15
N GLN A 46 16.74 11.03 0.63
CA GLN A 46 17.51 11.90 1.51
C GLN A 46 18.17 11.11 2.65
N ILE A 47 17.43 10.17 3.27
CA ILE A 47 17.94 9.35 4.37
C ILE A 47 19.04 8.39 3.92
N PHE A 48 18.89 7.79 2.74
CA PHE A 48 19.84 6.83 2.19
C PHE A 48 20.89 7.46 1.28
N SER A 49 20.92 8.79 1.18
CA SER A 49 21.97 9.53 0.48
C SER A 49 23.32 9.23 1.13
N GLY A 50 24.31 8.84 0.31
CA GLY A 50 25.63 8.41 0.79
C GLY A 50 25.71 6.96 1.29
N ILE A 51 24.57 6.26 1.43
CA ILE A 51 24.51 4.84 1.81
C ILE A 51 24.28 3.97 0.59
N ALA A 52 23.35 4.38 -0.27
CA ALA A 52 23.01 3.68 -1.50
C ALA A 52 22.62 4.66 -2.61
N GLY A 53 22.97 4.32 -3.85
CA GLY A 53 22.49 5.05 -5.02
C GLY A 53 20.98 4.87 -5.23
N GLU A 54 20.34 5.81 -5.93
CA GLU A 54 18.89 5.80 -6.17
C GLU A 54 18.40 4.51 -6.86
N ASP A 55 19.18 3.97 -7.80
CA ASP A 55 18.81 2.75 -8.51
C ASP A 55 18.80 1.52 -7.60
N ARG A 56 19.81 1.39 -6.71
CA ARG A 56 19.84 0.33 -5.70
C ARG A 56 18.67 0.46 -4.73
N LEU A 57 18.38 1.67 -4.25
CA LEU A 57 17.23 1.92 -3.37
C LEU A 57 15.91 1.52 -4.06
N ARG A 58 15.75 1.87 -5.35
CA ARG A 58 14.56 1.48 -6.13
C ARG A 58 14.41 -0.03 -6.22
N LYS A 59 15.50 -0.75 -6.56
CA LYS A 59 15.50 -2.23 -6.64
C LYS A 59 15.13 -2.87 -5.31
N VAL A 60 15.67 -2.36 -4.21
CA VAL A 60 15.34 -2.82 -2.85
C VAL A 60 13.87 -2.57 -2.52
N LEU A 61 13.33 -1.38 -2.79
CA LEU A 61 11.90 -1.11 -2.57
C LEU A 61 11.01 -2.05 -3.37
N ILE A 62 11.33 -2.30 -4.64
CA ILE A 62 10.59 -3.25 -5.48
C ILE A 62 10.57 -4.64 -4.83
N LYS A 63 11.73 -5.19 -4.45
CA LYS A 63 11.83 -6.50 -3.79
C LYS A 63 10.99 -6.57 -2.51
N LEU A 64 11.05 -5.54 -1.68
CA LEU A 64 10.30 -5.47 -0.43
C LEU A 64 8.77 -5.41 -0.67
N ILE A 65 8.33 -4.67 -1.69
CA ILE A 65 6.91 -4.59 -2.07
C ILE A 65 6.42 -5.90 -2.67
N GLU A 66 7.23 -6.56 -3.49
CA GLU A 66 6.90 -7.85 -4.09
C GLU A 66 6.68 -8.92 -3.00
N ARG A 67 7.51 -8.90 -1.95
CA ARG A 67 7.40 -9.77 -0.77
C ARG A 67 6.38 -9.30 0.28
N ASP A 68 5.57 -8.28 -0.04
CA ASP A 68 4.55 -7.70 0.86
C ASP A 68 5.11 -7.20 2.21
N GLN A 69 6.43 -6.92 2.29
CA GLN A 69 7.08 -6.33 3.47
C GLN A 69 6.97 -4.81 3.50
N LEU A 70 6.74 -4.20 2.34
CA LEU A 70 6.37 -2.81 2.18
C LEU A 70 5.10 -2.68 1.36
N ILE A 71 4.38 -1.60 1.60
CA ILE A 71 3.23 -1.18 0.81
C ILE A 71 3.49 0.21 0.22
N GLU A 72 3.12 0.38 -1.04
CA GLU A 72 2.95 1.71 -1.62
C GLU A 72 1.55 2.21 -1.31
N LEU A 73 1.47 3.41 -0.75
CA LEU A 73 0.21 4.07 -0.39
C LEU A 73 -0.32 4.91 -1.54
N PRO A 74 -1.60 5.33 -1.50
CA PRO A 74 -2.24 6.00 -2.62
C PRO A 74 -1.55 7.28 -3.09
N ASP A 75 -0.80 7.98 -2.24
CA ASP A 75 -0.05 9.19 -2.58
C ASP A 75 1.43 8.96 -2.96
N GLY A 76 1.87 7.70 -3.01
CA GLY A 76 3.21 7.32 -3.45
C GLY A 76 4.23 7.31 -2.31
N THR A 77 3.75 7.35 -1.07
CA THR A 77 4.56 7.05 0.11
C THR A 77 4.65 5.55 0.35
N PHE A 78 5.67 5.12 1.09
CA PHE A 78 5.99 3.73 1.40
C PHE A 78 5.80 3.51 2.90
N GLY A 79 5.00 2.52 3.26
CA GLY A 79 4.73 2.15 4.65
C GLY A 79 4.96 0.65 4.89
N LEU A 80 5.00 0.27 6.16
CA LEU A 80 4.86 -1.13 6.55
C LEU A 80 3.39 -1.54 6.44
N PRO A 81 3.09 -2.83 6.19
CA PRO A 81 1.73 -3.35 6.32
C PRO A 81 1.12 -3.00 7.68
N GLY A 82 -0.12 -2.54 7.68
CA GLY A 82 -0.85 -2.04 8.85
C GLY A 82 -0.75 -0.53 9.06
N MET A 83 0.30 0.14 8.54
CA MET A 83 0.42 1.60 8.67
C MET A 83 -0.63 2.36 7.87
N GLU A 84 -1.22 1.75 6.84
CA GLU A 84 -2.28 2.34 6.03
C GLU A 84 -3.50 2.73 6.87
N VAL A 85 -3.86 1.96 7.90
CA VAL A 85 -5.13 2.09 8.62
C VAL A 85 -5.33 3.51 9.15
N ASN A 86 -4.30 4.08 9.76
CA ASN A 86 -4.33 5.41 10.36
C ASN A 86 -3.70 6.49 9.48
N TYR A 87 -3.22 6.13 8.29
CA TYR A 87 -2.56 7.07 7.40
C TYR A 87 -3.57 7.91 6.63
N VAL A 88 -3.35 9.23 6.63
CA VAL A 88 -4.10 10.17 5.81
C VAL A 88 -3.26 10.57 4.60
N PRO A 89 -3.62 10.15 3.37
CA PRO A 89 -2.85 10.51 2.19
C PRO A 89 -2.93 12.01 1.88
N SER A 90 -1.89 12.52 1.25
CA SER A 90 -1.89 13.91 0.78
C SER A 90 -2.92 14.14 -0.33
N LYS A 91 -3.81 15.12 -0.12
CA LYS A 91 -4.82 15.55 -1.10
C LYS A 91 -4.20 16.14 -2.38
N SER A 92 -3.03 16.76 -2.27
CA SER A 92 -2.32 17.42 -3.38
C SER A 92 -1.40 16.49 -4.16
N ALA A 93 -1.27 15.23 -3.73
CA ALA A 93 -0.42 14.28 -4.42
C ALA A 93 -0.92 14.03 -5.85
N LYS A 94 0.00 14.19 -6.81
CA LYS A 94 -0.23 13.88 -8.23
C LYS A 94 -0.54 12.39 -8.40
N ARG A 95 -0.99 12.01 -9.60
CA ARG A 95 -1.14 10.61 -9.97
C ARG A 95 0.20 9.87 -9.76
N VAL A 96 0.16 8.87 -8.88
CA VAL A 96 1.31 8.02 -8.55
C VAL A 96 1.62 7.08 -9.71
N ARG A 97 2.91 6.90 -9.98
CA ARG A 97 3.45 5.84 -10.84
C ARG A 97 4.08 4.80 -9.93
N PRO A 98 3.34 3.73 -9.58
CA PRO A 98 3.81 2.77 -8.59
C PRO A 98 5.03 1.99 -9.08
N LEU A 99 5.95 1.62 -8.17
CA LEU A 99 7.10 0.79 -8.51
C LEU A 99 6.65 -0.63 -8.85
N VAL A 100 5.61 -1.13 -8.18
CA VAL A 100 4.98 -2.43 -8.46
C VAL A 100 3.50 -2.24 -8.81
N PRO A 101 3.16 -1.97 -10.10
CA PRO A 101 1.80 -1.63 -10.51
C PRO A 101 0.76 -2.71 -10.23
N THR A 102 1.13 -3.99 -10.31
CA THR A 102 0.24 -5.13 -10.06
C THR A 102 -0.23 -5.15 -8.60
N LYS A 103 0.71 -5.05 -7.64
CA LYS A 103 0.41 -4.96 -6.20
C LYS A 103 -0.38 -3.71 -5.86
N PHE A 104 0.01 -2.56 -6.41
CA PHE A 104 -0.69 -1.29 -6.21
C PHE A 104 -2.14 -1.37 -6.70
N ARG A 105 -2.37 -1.89 -7.91
CA ARG A 105 -3.72 -2.05 -8.47
C ARG A 105 -4.55 -3.05 -7.69
N ARG A 106 -3.95 -4.16 -7.23
CA ARG A 106 -4.64 -5.15 -6.39
C ARG A 106 -5.14 -4.53 -5.08
N ARG A 107 -4.34 -3.65 -4.47
CA ARG A 107 -4.68 -3.06 -3.16
C ARG A 107 -5.60 -1.85 -3.28
N TRP A 108 -5.35 -0.94 -4.21
CA TRP A 108 -6.08 0.34 -4.28
C TRP A 108 -7.02 0.46 -5.49
N GLY A 109 -6.81 -0.34 -6.54
CA GLY A 109 -7.60 -0.30 -7.77
C GLY A 109 -7.81 1.12 -8.31
N THR A 110 -9.06 1.42 -8.64
CA THR A 110 -9.52 2.76 -9.05
C THR A 110 -9.80 3.69 -7.86
N LEU A 111 -9.82 3.15 -6.64
CA LEU A 111 -10.12 3.90 -5.40
C LEU A 111 -8.96 4.80 -4.98
N ALA A 112 -7.72 4.56 -5.43
CA ALA A 112 -6.55 5.36 -5.03
C ALA A 112 -6.79 6.88 -5.14
N SER A 113 -7.45 7.33 -6.21
CA SER A 113 -7.78 8.75 -6.40
C SER A 113 -8.84 9.25 -5.42
N LYS A 114 -9.86 8.43 -5.14
CA LYS A 114 -10.92 8.77 -4.17
C LYS A 114 -10.37 8.80 -2.74
N LEU A 115 -9.55 7.81 -2.37
CA LEU A 115 -8.89 7.69 -1.08
C LEU A 115 -8.00 8.89 -0.75
N ARG A 116 -7.26 9.42 -1.73
CA ARG A 116 -6.50 10.67 -1.52
C ARG A 116 -7.38 11.88 -1.28
N LYS A 117 -8.56 11.94 -1.91
CA LYS A 117 -9.47 13.09 -1.84
C LYS A 117 -10.34 13.08 -0.58
N SER A 118 -10.60 11.91 0.01
CA SER A 118 -11.42 11.80 1.22
C SER A 118 -10.85 12.62 2.38
N GLY A 119 -9.52 12.70 2.49
CA GLY A 119 -8.85 13.36 3.62
C GLY A 119 -9.06 12.67 4.96
N LYS A 120 -9.54 11.42 4.92
CA LYS A 120 -9.74 10.55 6.07
C LYS A 120 -8.59 9.54 6.17
N PRO A 121 -8.39 8.91 7.32
CA PRO A 121 -7.54 7.73 7.42
C PRO A 121 -7.97 6.67 6.40
N LEU A 122 -7.01 5.97 5.77
CA LEU A 122 -7.36 4.99 4.72
C LEU A 122 -8.22 3.86 5.27
N GLY A 123 -8.03 3.44 6.53
CA GLY A 123 -8.85 2.40 7.14
C GLY A 123 -10.33 2.79 7.19
N GLU A 124 -10.62 4.01 7.64
CA GLU A 124 -11.99 4.56 7.67
C GLU A 124 -12.55 4.72 6.25
N ALA A 125 -11.76 5.32 5.34
CA ALA A 125 -12.20 5.55 3.97
C ALA A 125 -12.49 4.24 3.23
N LEU A 126 -11.67 3.19 3.43
CA LEU A 126 -11.90 1.87 2.83
C LEU A 126 -13.19 1.25 3.32
N LYS A 127 -13.48 1.34 4.63
CA LYS A 127 -14.71 0.82 5.22
C LYS A 127 -15.95 1.50 4.63
N GLU A 128 -15.91 2.82 4.48
CA GLU A 128 -17.00 3.57 3.83
C GLU A 128 -17.23 3.13 2.38
N PHE A 129 -16.17 2.89 1.62
CA PHE A 129 -16.30 2.39 0.26
C PHE A 129 -16.85 0.96 0.19
N GLU A 130 -16.50 0.12 1.16
CA GLU A 130 -17.03 -1.24 1.26
C GLU A 130 -18.53 -1.25 1.59
N GLU A 131 -18.95 -0.41 2.54
CA GLU A 131 -20.36 -0.19 2.89
C GLU A 131 -21.17 0.38 1.71
N GLU A 132 -20.63 1.36 0.98
CA GLU A 132 -21.26 1.94 -0.22
C GLU A 132 -21.45 0.86 -1.31
N LYS A 133 -20.41 0.04 -1.54
CA LYS A 133 -20.45 -1.05 -2.53
C LYS A 133 -21.50 -2.09 -2.16
N LEU A 134 -21.57 -2.48 -0.88
CA LEU A 134 -22.57 -3.44 -0.39
C LEU A 134 -23.99 -2.87 -0.56
N GLY A 135 -24.20 -1.61 -0.19
CA GLY A 135 -25.48 -0.91 -0.37
C GLY A 135 -25.92 -0.85 -1.84
N HIS A 136 -24.98 -0.61 -2.76
CA HIS A 136 -25.25 -0.64 -4.19
C HIS A 136 -25.69 -2.03 -4.67
N VAL A 137 -24.98 -3.09 -4.27
CA VAL A 137 -25.33 -4.48 -4.63
C VAL A 137 -26.73 -4.84 -4.12
N VAL A 138 -27.04 -4.51 -2.86
CA VAL A 138 -28.37 -4.76 -2.28
C VAL A 138 -29.46 -4.01 -3.05
N ARG A 139 -29.21 -2.76 -3.46
CA ARG A 139 -30.18 -1.98 -4.25
C ARG A 139 -30.42 -2.57 -5.63
N VAL A 140 -29.36 -3.01 -6.31
CA VAL A 140 -29.46 -3.69 -7.61
C VAL A 140 -30.23 -5.00 -7.46
N TYR A 141 -29.91 -5.81 -6.44
CA TYR A 141 -30.61 -7.05 -6.18
C TYR A 141 -32.09 -6.83 -5.85
N LYS A 142 -32.43 -5.82 -5.04
CA LYS A 142 -33.84 -5.46 -4.76
C LYS A 142 -34.59 -5.03 -6.03
N ARG A 143 -33.94 -4.29 -6.92
CA ARG A 143 -34.53 -3.90 -8.22
C ARG A 143 -34.78 -5.12 -9.09
N TYR A 144 -33.77 -5.98 -9.24
CA TYR A 144 -33.91 -7.22 -10.00
C TYR A 144 -35.02 -8.11 -9.43
N ARG A 145 -35.09 -8.23 -8.10
CA ARG A 145 -36.14 -8.98 -7.42
C ARG A 145 -37.53 -8.40 -7.66
N SER A 146 -37.69 -7.08 -7.61
CA SER A 146 -38.98 -6.43 -7.93
C SER A 146 -39.38 -6.58 -9.40
N GLU A 147 -38.40 -6.65 -10.30
CA GLU A 147 -38.62 -6.90 -11.74
C GLU A 147 -39.00 -8.37 -11.98
N SER A 148 -38.37 -9.33 -11.29
CA SER A 148 -38.71 -10.76 -11.38
C SER A 148 -39.99 -11.16 -10.63
N GLU A 149 -40.40 -10.43 -9.59
CA GLU A 149 -41.72 -10.65 -8.95
C GLU A 149 -42.89 -10.08 -9.79
N SER A 150 -42.58 -9.38 -10.89
CA SER A 150 -43.55 -8.87 -11.88
C SER A 150 -43.72 -9.80 -13.09
N GLU A 151 -42.84 -10.80 -13.27
CA GLU A 151 -42.87 -11.81 -14.33
C GLU A 151 -42.88 -13.21 -13.69
N GLU A 152 -44.07 -13.78 -13.49
CA GLU A 152 -44.41 -15.20 -13.26
C GLU A 152 -43.42 -16.13 -12.51
N GLY A 153 -43.86 -16.65 -11.34
CA GLY A 153 -43.62 -18.03 -10.90
C GLY A 153 -42.22 -18.41 -10.41
N LEU A 154 -42.12 -18.85 -9.15
CA LEU A 154 -40.92 -19.46 -8.55
C LEU A 154 -40.35 -20.62 -9.41
N PRO A 155 -39.06 -20.61 -9.78
CA PRO A 155 -38.39 -21.80 -10.30
C PRO A 155 -38.01 -22.75 -9.14
N GLU A 156 -38.44 -24.00 -9.24
CA GLU A 156 -38.29 -25.08 -8.24
C GLU A 156 -36.86 -25.66 -8.17
N GLU A 157 -35.91 -25.12 -8.95
CA GLU A 157 -34.60 -25.74 -9.20
C GLU A 157 -33.48 -25.37 -8.20
N LEU A 158 -33.73 -24.49 -7.21
CA LEU A 158 -32.72 -24.10 -6.21
C LEU A 158 -32.69 -24.98 -4.94
N SER A 159 -33.46 -26.07 -4.88
CA SER A 159 -33.48 -26.97 -3.72
C SER A 159 -32.55 -28.20 -3.83
N GLU A 160 -32.15 -28.61 -5.03
CA GLU A 160 -31.36 -29.85 -5.20
C GLU A 160 -29.83 -29.65 -5.14
N GLU A 161 -29.30 -28.45 -5.41
CA GLU A 161 -27.83 -28.22 -5.38
C GLU A 161 -27.26 -27.88 -3.98
N PHE A 162 -28.10 -27.74 -2.95
CA PHE A 162 -27.63 -27.40 -1.59
C PHE A 162 -27.86 -28.49 -0.53
N TYR A 163 -28.47 -29.62 -0.88
CA TYR A 163 -28.58 -30.81 -0.03
C TYR A 163 -28.24 -32.12 -0.77
N GLY A 164 -27.31 -32.06 -1.73
CA GLY A 164 -26.67 -33.22 -2.36
C GLY A 164 -25.18 -33.26 -2.09
#